data_AF-A0A656QEH2-F1
#
_entry.id   AF-A0A656QEH2-F1
#
_cell.length_a   1.000
_cell.length_b   1.000
_cell.length_c   1.000
_cell.angle_alpha   90.00
_cell.angle_beta   90.00
_cell.angle_gamma   90.00
#
_symmetry.space_group_name_H-M   'P 1'
#
loop_
_entity.id
_entity.type
_entity.pdbx_description
1 polymer ?
#
loop_
_entity_poly.entity_id
_entity_poly.type
_entity_poly.pdbx_seq_one_letter_code
_entity_poly.pdbx_strand_id
1 'polypeptide(L)'
;MNTSHVIDFRYQRNQGLRRTYKVTLNVTRLPSGIYAYESWVHHEGSFKGKGIVLPLVSTHFDDAISEARRRIENDIEQLIGISE
;
A
#
# COMPACT_ATOMS: atom_id res chain seq x y z
N MET A 1 22.55 -4.04 0.83
CA MET A 1 21.88 -2.73 0.91
C MET A 1 20.44 -2.93 0.47
N ASN A 2 19.47 -2.55 1.29
CA ASN A 2 18.06 -2.61 0.91
C ASN A 2 17.72 -1.31 0.19
N THR A 3 17.15 -1.41 -1.01
CA THR A 3 16.67 -0.23 -1.74
C THR A 3 15.19 -0.08 -1.46
N SER A 4 14.80 1.05 -0.88
CA SER A 4 13.42 1.37 -0.51
C SER A 4 12.92 2.52 -1.38
N HIS A 5 11.69 2.41 -1.87
CA HIS A 5 11.06 3.44 -2.69
C HIS A 5 9.70 3.80 -2.10
N VAL A 6 9.55 5.07 -1.74
CA VAL A 6 8.35 5.62 -1.13
C VAL A 6 7.54 6.35 -2.19
N ILE A 7 6.24 6.03 -2.26
CA ILE A 7 5.28 6.58 -3.22
C ILE A 7 4.06 7.04 -2.44
N ASP A 8 3.66 8.29 -2.65
CA ASP A 8 2.42 8.84 -2.10
C ASP A 8 1.35 8.94 -3.19
N PHE A 9 0.13 8.51 -2.88
CA PHE A 9 -1.01 8.67 -3.77
C PHE A 9 -2.31 8.84 -2.98
N ARG A 10 -3.37 9.23 -3.70
CA ARG A 10 -4.73 9.28 -3.15
C ARG A 10 -5.57 8.19 -3.77
N TYR A 11 -6.39 7.56 -2.95
CA TYR A 11 -7.36 6.56 -3.38
C TYR A 11 -8.72 6.87 -2.78
N GLN A 12 -9.71 7.07 -3.64
CA GLN A 12 -11.08 7.23 -3.21
C GLN A 12 -11.75 5.87 -3.20
N ARG A 13 -12.30 5.50 -2.04
CA ARG A 13 -13.05 4.26 -1.93
C ARG A 13 -14.31 4.32 -2.78
N ASN A 14 -14.61 3.25 -3.50
CA ASN A 14 -15.82 3.17 -4.33
C ASN A 14 -17.05 2.69 -3.55
N GLN A 15 -16.82 2.11 -2.37
CA GLN A 15 -17.82 1.54 -1.48
C GLN A 15 -17.94 2.32 -0.15
N GLY A 16 -19.02 2.08 0.59
CA GLY A 16 -19.24 2.66 1.93
C GLY A 16 -19.31 4.19 1.94
N LEU A 17 -18.62 4.84 2.88
CA LEU A 17 -18.60 6.31 3.00
C LEU A 17 -17.83 7.03 1.87
N ARG A 18 -17.26 6.28 0.91
CA ARG A 18 -16.57 6.80 -0.29
C ARG A 18 -15.48 7.84 0.03
N ARG A 19 -14.83 7.67 1.17
CA ARG A 19 -13.76 8.54 1.66
C ARG A 19 -12.54 8.49 0.75
N THR A 20 -11.84 9.62 0.68
CA THR A 20 -10.57 9.73 -0.04
C THR A 20 -9.43 9.61 0.94
N TYR A 21 -8.64 8.55 0.78
CA TYR A 21 -7.50 8.27 1.65
C TYR A 21 -6.20 8.76 1.01
N LYS A 22 -5.31 9.30 1.85
CA LYS A 22 -3.89 9.49 1.51
C LYS A 22 -3.14 8.22 1.88
N VAL A 23 -2.46 7.63 0.91
CA VAL A 23 -1.71 6.39 1.07
C VAL A 23 -0.24 6.70 0.85
N THR A 24 0.59 6.31 1.82
CA THR A 24 2.04 6.25 1.67
C THR A 24 2.42 4.80 1.52
N LEU A 25 3.07 4.44 0.41
CA LEU A 25 3.47 3.09 0.05
C LEU A 25 4.99 3.01 -0.01
N ASN A 26 5.59 2.13 0.78
CA ASN A 26 7.02 1.85 0.74
C ASN A 26 7.25 0.47 0.12
N VAL A 27 7.95 0.40 -1.00
CA VAL A 27 8.37 -0.86 -1.63
C VAL A 27 9.86 -1.06 -1.43
N THR A 28 10.23 -2.15 -0.77
CA THR A 28 11.60 -2.48 -0.41
C THR A 28 12.07 -3.73 -1.13
N ARG A 29 13.25 -3.67 -1.76
CA ARG A 29 13.94 -4.86 -2.25
C ARG A 29 14.78 -5.47 -1.13
N LEU A 30 14.45 -6.68 -0.72
CA LEU A 30 15.17 -7.43 0.30
C LEU A 30 16.50 -7.98 -0.27
N PRO A 31 17.48 -8.34 0.58
CA PRO A 31 18.73 -8.96 0.12
C PRO A 31 18.54 -10.26 -0.66
N SER A 32 17.41 -10.97 -0.43
CA SER A 32 17.01 -12.16 -1.19
C SER A 32 16.55 -11.86 -2.62
N GLY A 33 16.44 -10.58 -3.01
CA GLY A 33 15.93 -10.15 -4.31
C GLY A 33 14.40 -10.03 -4.38
N ILE A 34 13.69 -10.49 -3.34
CA ILE A 34 12.23 -10.38 -3.21
C ILE A 34 11.84 -8.94 -2.88
N TYR A 35 10.76 -8.45 -3.47
CA TYR A 35 10.14 -7.19 -3.06
C TYR A 35 9.12 -7.42 -1.96
N ALA A 36 9.10 -6.54 -0.98
CA ALA A 36 8.07 -6.45 0.05
C ALA A 36 7.53 -5.02 0.08
N TYR A 37 6.33 -4.84 0.61
CA TYR A 37 5.78 -3.50 0.78
C TYR A 37 5.18 -3.28 2.17
N GLU A 38 5.24 -2.03 2.60
CA GLU A 38 4.50 -1.52 3.75
C GLU A 38 3.68 -0.31 3.31
N SER A 39 2.54 -0.08 3.94
CA SER A 39 1.72 1.09 3.61
C SER A 39 1.04 1.68 4.83
N TRP A 40 0.81 2.99 4.77
CA TRP A 40 0.09 3.74 5.80
C TRP A 40 -1.04 4.53 5.15
N VAL A 41 -2.23 4.40 5.73
CA VAL A 41 -3.46 4.99 5.20
C VAL A 41 -3.96 6.05 6.17
N HIS A 42 -4.22 7.25 5.64
CA HIS A 42 -4.72 8.38 6.40
C HIS A 42 -5.98 8.97 5.76
N HIS A 43 -6.88 9.50 6.56
CA HIS A 43 -8.02 10.29 6.12
C HIS A 43 -8.06 11.58 6.93
N GLU A 44 -8.07 12.74 6.27
CA GLU A 44 -8.09 14.07 6.91
C GLU A 44 -7.02 14.23 8.01
N GLY A 45 -5.81 13.71 7.75
CA GLY A 45 -4.69 13.76 8.69
C GLY A 45 -4.73 12.71 9.81
N SER A 46 -5.84 11.98 9.97
CA SER A 46 -5.94 10.89 10.95
C SER A 46 -5.45 9.57 10.38
N PHE A 47 -4.62 8.84 11.14
CA PHE A 47 -4.22 7.48 10.79
C PHE A 47 -5.42 6.52 10.83
N LYS A 48 -5.59 5.73 9.75
CA LYS A 48 -6.71 4.80 9.59
C LYS A 48 -6.28 3.34 9.58
N GLY A 49 -5.04 3.07 9.23
CA GLY A 49 -4.51 1.71 9.24
C GLY A 49 -3.29 1.54 8.37
N LYS A 50 -2.82 0.30 8.29
CA LYS A 50 -1.69 -0.11 7.46
C LYS A 50 -2.07 -1.33 6.64
N GLY A 51 -1.59 -1.41 5.40
CA GLY A 51 -1.75 -2.62 4.59
C GLY A 51 -0.96 -3.80 5.16
N ILE A 52 -1.40 -5.01 4.82
CA ILE A 52 -0.72 -6.24 5.28
C ILE A 52 0.62 -6.39 4.54
N VAL A 53 1.70 -6.54 5.30
CA VAL A 53 3.06 -6.69 4.78
C VAL A 53 3.26 -8.13 4.34
N LEU A 54 3.30 -8.35 3.02
CA LEU A 54 3.60 -9.66 2.43
C LEU A 54 4.64 -9.53 1.33
N PRO A 55 5.38 -10.62 1.04
CA PRO A 55 6.16 -10.72 -0.18
C PRO A 55 5.29 -10.43 -1.41
N LEU A 56 5.85 -9.63 -2.31
CA LEU A 56 5.30 -9.42 -3.64
C LEU A 56 5.73 -10.55 -4.55
N VAL A 57 4.86 -10.89 -5.50
CA VAL A 57 5.12 -11.94 -6.49
C VAL A 57 6.05 -11.41 -7.59
N SER A 58 5.92 -10.13 -7.91
CA SER A 58 6.70 -9.45 -8.94
C SER A 58 8.19 -9.41 -8.60
N THR A 59 9.01 -9.78 -9.58
CA THR A 59 10.49 -9.71 -9.50
C THR A 59 11.06 -8.47 -10.19
N HIS A 60 10.21 -7.68 -10.83
CA HIS A 60 10.54 -6.43 -11.51
C HIS A 60 9.98 -5.26 -10.70
N PHE A 61 10.73 -4.15 -10.67
CA PHE A 61 10.43 -3.06 -9.74
C PHE A 61 9.11 -2.35 -10.04
N ASP A 62 8.86 -1.97 -11.30
CA ASP A 62 7.62 -1.31 -11.71
C ASP A 62 6.38 -2.20 -11.51
N ASP A 63 6.53 -3.49 -11.76
CA ASP A 63 5.47 -4.48 -11.51
C ASP A 63 5.21 -4.66 -10.01
N ALA A 64 6.27 -4.67 -9.19
CA ALA A 64 6.15 -4.74 -7.74
C ALA A 64 5.43 -3.51 -7.16
N ILE A 65 5.72 -2.31 -7.67
CA ILE A 65 4.96 -1.10 -7.30
C ILE A 65 3.49 -1.26 -7.68
N SER A 66 3.22 -1.69 -8.91
CA SER A 66 1.86 -1.87 -9.41
C SER A 66 1.07 -2.89 -8.60
N GLU A 67 1.70 -4.01 -8.25
CA GLU A 67 1.13 -5.06 -7.41
C GLU A 67 0.85 -4.55 -5.99
N ALA A 68 1.84 -3.91 -5.35
CA ALA A 68 1.70 -3.36 -4.00
C ALA A 68 0.57 -2.33 -3.92
N ARG A 69 0.47 -1.46 -4.93
CA ARG A 69 -0.61 -0.49 -5.06
C ARG A 69 -1.98 -1.17 -5.16
N ARG A 70 -2.15 -2.16 -6.03
CA ARG A 70 -3.43 -2.88 -6.16
C ARG A 70 -3.84 -3.57 -4.85
N ARG A 71 -2.88 -4.13 -4.11
CA ARG A 71 -3.16 -4.78 -2.83
C ARG A 71 -3.69 -3.77 -1.80
N ILE A 72 -3.03 -2.63 -1.60
CA ILE A 72 -3.52 -1.62 -0.63
C ILE A 72 -4.82 -0.95 -1.07
N GLU A 73 -5.03 -0.74 -2.39
CA GLU A 73 -6.32 -0.26 -2.91
C GLU A 73 -7.44 -1.26 -2.56
N ASN A 74 -7.20 -2.56 -2.74
CA ASN A 74 -8.15 -3.60 -2.34
C ASN A 74 -8.36 -3.65 -0.81
N ASP A 75 -7.30 -3.52 -0.01
CA ASP A 75 -7.41 -3.47 1.46
C ASP A 75 -8.28 -2.28 1.91
N ILE A 76 -8.14 -1.11 1.26
CA ILE A 76 -9.00 0.05 1.51
C ILE A 76 -10.44 -0.22 1.07
N GLU A 77 -10.66 -0.82 -0.10
CA GLU A 77 -11.99 -1.19 -0.57
C GLU A 77 -12.69 -2.14 0.39
N GLN A 78 -11.98 -3.12 0.94
CA GLN A 78 -12.52 -4.16 1.81
C GLN A 78 -12.41 -3.83 3.31
N LEU A 79 -11.85 -2.67 3.66
CA LEU A 79 -11.52 -2.27 5.04
C LEU A 79 -10.67 -3.30 5.80
N ILE A 80 -9.77 -4.01 5.10
CA ILE A 80 -8.87 -5.00 5.69
C ILE A 80 -7.77 -4.26 6.45
N GLY A 81 -7.86 -4.26 7.78
CA GLY A 81 -6.90 -3.54 8.63
C GLY A 81 -7.01 -2.01 8.56
N ILE A 82 -8.09 -1.49 7.95
CA ILE A 82 -8.37 -0.06 7.81
C ILE A 82 -9.66 0.26 8.59
N SER A 83 -9.57 1.21 9.52
CA SER A 83 -10.74 1.76 10.19
C SER A 83 -11.38 2.84 9.34
N GLU A 84 -12.69 2.75 9.13
CA GLU A 84 -13.46 3.83 8.50
C GLU A 84 -13.65 4.98 9.50
#